data_AF-A0A7I8MM34-F1
#
_entry.id   AF-A0A7I8MM34-F1
#
_cell.length_a   1.000
_cell.length_b   1.000
_cell.length_c   1.000
_cell.angle_alpha   90.00
_cell.angle_beta   90.00
_cell.angle_gamma   90.00
#
_symmetry.space_group_name_H-M   'P 1'
#
loop_
_entity.id
_entity.type
_entity.pdbx_description
1 polymer ?
#
loop_
_entity_poly.entity_id
_entity_poly.type
_entity_poly.pdbx_seq_one_letter_code
_entity_poly.pdbx_strand_id
1 'polypeptide(L)' 'MYGRLQKKKLSFTIQANCAYSGKQIEIEIDSELNIKRLPDGSDPMFCAPMVTLANTKEPSIVDIF' A
#
# COMPACT_ATOMS: atom_id res chain seq x y z
N MET A 1 8.15 11.28 20.49
CA MET A 1 8.71 11.47 19.13
C MET A 1 8.50 10.18 18.34
N TYR A 2 7.26 9.88 17.98
CA TYR A 2 6.87 8.68 17.23
C TYR A 2 6.11 9.15 15.99
N GLY A 3 6.42 8.58 14.81
CA GLY A 3 5.68 8.87 13.57
C GLY A 3 6.44 9.63 12.48
N ARG A 4 7.73 9.95 12.64
CA ARG A 4 8.51 10.48 11.51
C ARG A 4 8.83 9.32 10.56
N LEU A 5 8.26 9.35 9.35
CA LEU A 5 8.77 8.58 8.21
C LEU A 5 10.28 8.82 8.16
N GLN A 6 11.06 7.83 8.61
CA GLN A 6 12.49 7.87 8.36
C GLN A 6 12.60 7.97 6.85
N LYS A 7 13.36 8.94 6.31
CA LYS A 7 13.56 9.16 4.86
C LYS A 7 14.32 7.99 4.20
N LYS A 8 14.04 6.78 4.64
CA LYS A 8 14.53 5.50 4.19
C LYS A 8 13.51 4.98 3.20
N LYS A 9 14.02 4.52 2.07
CA LYS A 9 13.21 3.80 1.10
C LYS A 9 12.66 2.55 1.78
N LEU A 10 11.34 2.41 1.84
CA LEU A 10 10.68 1.18 2.28
C LEU A 10 10.30 0.38 1.06
N SER A 11 10.51 -0.94 1.13
CA SER A 11 10.04 -1.88 0.11
C SER A 11 9.61 -3.15 0.80
N PHE A 12 8.54 -3.75 0.31
CA PHE A 12 8.02 -5.00 0.83
C PHE A 12 7.59 -5.91 -0.32
N THR A 13 7.70 -7.21 -0.08
CA THR A 13 7.30 -8.26 -1.01
C THR A 13 6.10 -8.98 -0.46
N ILE A 14 5.03 -9.04 -1.24
CA ILE A 14 3.85 -9.84 -0.98
C ILE A 14 4.03 -11.18 -1.71
N GLN A 15 3.92 -12.27 -0.97
CA GLN A 15 3.90 -13.62 -1.52
C GLN A 15 2.52 -14.23 -1.26
N ALA A 16 1.85 -14.66 -2.31
CA ALA A 16 0.52 -15.25 -2.25
C ALA A 16 0.39 -16.43 -3.23
N ASN A 17 -0.65 -17.23 -3.06
CA ASN A 17 -1.00 -18.29 -4.01
C ASN A 17 -2.36 -17.97 -4.62
N CYS A 18 -2.48 -18.10 -5.95
CA CYS A 18 -3.74 -17.95 -6.64
C CYS A 18 -4.73 -19.03 -6.15
N ALA A 19 -5.86 -18.63 -5.58
CA ALA A 19 -6.85 -19.56 -5.03
C ALA A 19 -7.44 -20.51 -6.09
N TYR A 20 -7.49 -20.08 -7.35
CA TYR A 20 -8.01 -20.88 -8.46
C TYR A 20 -6.95 -21.80 -9.09
N SER A 21 -5.78 -21.26 -9.43
CA SER A 21 -4.75 -21.99 -10.19
C SER A 21 -3.62 -22.57 -9.36
N GLY A 22 -3.53 -22.22 -8.07
CA GLY A 22 -2.42 -22.59 -7.18
C GLY A 22 -1.08 -21.92 -7.53
N LYS A 23 -1.00 -21.14 -8.61
CA LYS A 23 0.23 -20.46 -9.02
C LYS A 23 0.70 -19.49 -7.94
N GLN A 24 2.01 -19.48 -7.71
CA GLN A 24 2.64 -18.51 -6.82
C GLN A 24 2.60 -17.11 -7.46
N ILE A 25 2.25 -16.13 -6.64
CA ILE A 25 2.17 -14.71 -6.99
C ILE A 25 3.19 -13.99 -6.11
N GLU A 26 4.05 -13.19 -6.72
CA GLU A 26 4.98 -12.32 -6.03
C GLU A 26 4.72 -10.88 -6.46
N ILE A 27 4.62 -9.95 -5.52
CA ILE A 27 4.40 -8.53 -5.81
C ILE A 27 5.37 -7.73 -4.95
N GLU A 28 6.19 -6.90 -5.58
CA GLU A 28 7.10 -5.99 -4.89
C GLU A 28 6.54 -4.57 -4.96
N ILE A 29 6.42 -3.90 -3.81
CA ILE A 29 5.90 -2.53 -3.70
C ILE A 29 6.90 -1.69 -2.91
N ASP A 30 7.18 -0.47 -3.38
CA ASP A 30 8.00 0.50 -2.66
C ASP A 30 7.21 1.68 -2.08
N SER A 31 7.88 2.52 -1.29
CA SER A 31 7.27 3.68 -0.63
C SER A 31 6.69 4.73 -1.59
N GLU A 32 7.06 4.69 -2.87
CA GLU A 32 6.54 5.55 -3.92
C GLU A 32 5.44 4.85 -4.75
N LEU A 33 4.93 3.71 -4.26
CA LEU A 33 3.91 2.89 -4.91
C LEU A 33 4.34 2.33 -6.28
N ASN A 34 5.65 2.21 -6.54
CA ASN A 34 6.11 1.47 -7.72
C ASN A 34 5.90 -0.03 -7.50
N ILE A 35 5.29 -0.69 -8.48
CA ILE A 35 4.97 -2.12 -8.42
C ILE A 35 5.85 -2.90 -9.40
N LYS A 36 6.41 -4.01 -8.96
CA LYS A 36 7.21 -4.93 -9.79
C LYS A 36 6.81 -6.39 -9.54
N ARG A 37 7.35 -7.28 -10.39
CA ARG A 37 7.22 -8.74 -10.31
C ARG A 37 5.80 -9.28 -10.53
N LEU A 38 4.91 -8.48 -11.10
CA LEU A 38 3.56 -8.89 -11.44
C LEU A 38 3.58 -10.08 -12.42
N PRO A 39 2.76 -11.12 -12.21
CA PRO A 39 2.57 -12.18 -13.18
C PRO A 39 2.05 -11.64 -14.52
N ASP A 40 2.46 -12.26 -15.64
CA ASP A 40 2.01 -11.85 -16.97
C ASP A 40 0.48 -11.81 -17.08
N GLY A 41 -0.04 -10.73 -17.66
CA GLY A 41 -1.49 -10.49 -17.82
C GLY A 41 -2.19 -9.95 -16.57
N SER A 42 -1.46 -9.62 -15.51
CA SER A 42 -2.02 -8.99 -14.30
C SER A 42 -2.14 -7.48 -14.46
N ASP A 43 -3.30 -6.92 -14.12
CA ASP A 43 -3.52 -5.47 -14.01
C ASP A 43 -3.92 -5.12 -12.56
N PRO A 44 -2.97 -4.72 -11.70
CA PRO A 44 -3.25 -4.50 -10.29
C PRO A 44 -4.11 -3.27 -10.08
N MET A 45 -5.29 -3.46 -9.49
CA MET A 45 -6.15 -2.36 -9.07
C MET A 45 -5.76 -1.87 -7.68
N PHE A 46 -5.26 -0.63 -7.58
CA PHE A 46 -5.08 0.04 -6.29
C PHE A 46 -6.28 0.93 -5.99
N CYS A 47 -6.94 0.68 -4.86
CA CYS A 47 -7.94 1.60 -4.32
C CYS A 47 -7.32 2.35 -3.15
N ALA A 48 -6.98 3.62 -3.36
CA ALA A 48 -6.76 4.54 -2.25
C ALA A 48 -8.15 4.85 -1.65
N PRO A 49 -8.45 4.45 -0.40
CA PRO A 49 -9.67 4.90 0.23
C PRO A 49 -9.59 6.42 0.38
N MET A 50 -10.34 7.15 -0.44
CA MET A 50 -10.54 8.59 -0.24
C MET A 50 -11.46 8.78 0.94
N VAL A 51 -10.90 8.77 2.15
CA VAL A 51 -11.64 9.15 3.35
C VAL A 51 -11.79 10.67 3.32
N THR A 52 -13.03 11.15 3.22
CA THR A 52 -13.33 12.57 3.37
C THR A 52 -13.10 12.97 4.83
N LEU A 53 -11.86 13.36 5.15
CA LEU A 53 -11.49 13.85 6.49
C LEU A 53 -12.26 15.12 6.89
N ALA A 54 -12.86 15.83 5.93
CA ALA A 54 -13.64 17.03 6.22
C ALA A 54 -14.88 16.77 7.12
N ASN A 55 -15.36 15.53 7.23
CA ASN A 55 -16.54 15.16 8.02
C ASN A 55 -16.22 14.25 9.21
N THR A 56 -14.94 14.09 9.59
CA THR A 56 -14.62 13.34 10.81
C THR A 56 -15.01 14.15 12.03
N LYS A 57 -15.74 13.53 12.98
CA LYS A 57 -16.16 14.19 14.23
C LYS A 57 -14.98 14.64 15.09
N GLU A 58 -13.84 13.99 14.92
CA GLU A 58 -12.62 14.29 15.66
C GLU A 58 -11.64 15.04 14.75
N PRO A 59 -10.94 16.05 15.29
CA PRO A 59 -9.91 16.77 14.55
C PRO A 59 -8.83 15.81 14.09
N SER A 60 -8.27 16.07 12.90
CA SER A 60 -7.16 15.28 12.38
C SER A 60 -6.01 15.32 13.38
N ILE A 61 -5.37 14.17 13.62
CA ILE A 61 -4.14 14.13 14.42
C ILE A 61 -3.05 15.06 13.85
N VAL A 62 -3.11 15.37 12.55
CA VAL A 62 -2.20 16.31 11.90
C VAL A 62 -2.46 17.76 12.30
N ASP A 63 -3.69 18.13 12.66
CA ASP A 63 -4.07 19.52 13.00
C ASP A 63 -3.78 19.87 14.47
N ILE A 64 -3.56 18.86 15.31
CA ILE A 64 -3.30 19.00 16.76
C ILE A 64 -1.82 18.89 17.13
N PHE A 65 -0.91 18.75 16.15
CA PHE A 65 0.54 18.76 16.32
C PHE A 65 1.18 19.85 15.46
#